data_AF-A0A9P5PG21-F1
#
_entry.id   AF-A0A9P5PG21-F1
#
_cell.length_a   1.000
_cell.length_b   1.000
_cell.length_c   1.000
_cell.angle_alpha   90.00
_cell.angle_beta   90.00
_cell.angle_gamma   90.00
#
_symmetry.space_group_name_H-M   'P 1'
#
loop_
_entity.id
_entity.type
_entity.pdbx_description
1 polymer ?
#
loop_
_entity_poly.entity_id
_entity_poly.type
_entity_poly.pdbx_seq_one_letter_code
_entity_poly.pdbx_strand_id
1 'polypeptide(L)'
;MPQIYDFAGTIELQFGVNNNAELKRIVQETWTRVFPAQKRDVDNPVIFGHVQSLLRTYRSEIGKKAIEIVAQIINEIEDDEERQSYIEQELTNDAWAYAEPGSTRAESKGGMRGPGLLATFAHHQKLTQNIKSSDSRGFPAGAFALCCAAYVRALEAFKPGYNSIVKAREVENEERARDGRRRASKNTKASFGEDPWAEVVAKHYKTTKNIKSLKWEGIFNETARYVTARKAPAIPEGGEMRPIRSMKRLS
;
A
#
# COMPACT_ATOMS: atom_id res chain seq x y z
N MET A 1 11.37 -5.82 -14.25
CA MET A 1 12.51 -4.89 -14.07
C MET A 1 12.58 -4.45 -12.61
N PRO A 2 13.14 -5.28 -11.71
CA PRO A 2 13.26 -4.97 -10.29
C PRO A 2 13.90 -3.61 -10.02
N GLN A 3 14.96 -3.29 -10.78
CA GLN A 3 15.72 -2.05 -10.64
C GLN A 3 14.90 -0.78 -10.85
N ILE A 4 13.89 -0.83 -11.72
CA ILE A 4 12.99 0.32 -11.95
C ILE A 4 12.05 0.49 -10.76
N TYR A 5 11.55 -0.60 -10.19
CA TYR A 5 10.70 -0.56 -9.01
C TYR A 5 11.48 -0.17 -7.74
N ASP A 6 12.75 -0.56 -7.64
CA ASP A 6 13.62 -0.12 -6.54
C ASP A 6 13.85 1.39 -6.61
N PHE A 7 14.24 1.90 -7.78
CA PHE A 7 14.41 3.34 -7.99
C PHE A 7 13.10 4.07 -7.76
N ALA A 8 12.01 3.59 -8.36
CA ALA A 8 10.71 4.15 -8.10
C ALA A 8 10.43 4.10 -6.59
N GLY A 9 10.80 3.06 -5.88
CA GLY A 9 10.62 2.93 -4.44
C GLY A 9 11.46 3.86 -3.57
N THR A 10 12.48 4.54 -4.07
CA THR A 10 13.29 5.48 -3.27
C THR A 10 12.81 6.92 -3.37
N ILE A 11 12.06 7.28 -4.41
CA ILE A 11 11.66 8.68 -4.65
C ILE A 11 10.44 9.11 -3.82
N GLU A 12 10.38 10.41 -3.51
CA GLU A 12 9.27 11.03 -2.79
C GLU A 12 7.96 11.00 -3.59
N LEU A 13 8.02 11.46 -4.83
CA LEU A 13 6.85 11.60 -5.70
C LEU A 13 6.63 10.33 -6.53
N GLN A 14 6.11 9.28 -5.90
CA GLN A 14 5.75 8.00 -6.54
C GLN A 14 4.83 8.13 -7.76
N PHE A 15 4.11 9.26 -7.88
CA PHE A 15 3.21 9.54 -8.98
C PHE A 15 3.80 10.45 -10.06
N GLY A 16 4.73 11.33 -9.67
CA GLY A 16 5.46 12.24 -10.57
C GLY A 16 6.68 11.62 -11.29
N VAL A 17 7.01 10.35 -11.03
CA VAL A 17 8.18 9.64 -11.63
C VAL A 17 8.17 9.67 -13.15
N ASN A 18 6.97 9.72 -13.74
CA ASN A 18 6.75 9.60 -15.17
C ASN A 18 7.51 10.64 -16.00
N ASN A 19 7.87 11.79 -15.42
CA ASN A 19 8.64 12.85 -16.09
C ASN A 19 10.03 13.07 -15.45
N ASN A 20 10.51 12.14 -14.63
CA ASN A 20 11.78 12.27 -13.93
C ASN A 20 12.96 11.94 -14.88
N ALA A 21 13.90 12.88 -15.04
CA ALA A 21 15.09 12.69 -15.87
C ALA A 21 15.98 11.52 -15.40
N GLU A 22 16.02 11.27 -14.10
CA GLU A 22 16.71 10.12 -13.50
C GLU A 22 16.00 8.80 -13.81
N LEU A 23 14.66 8.78 -13.90
CA LEU A 23 13.95 7.60 -14.41
C LEU A 23 14.41 7.30 -15.84
N LYS A 24 14.47 8.31 -16.71
CA LYS A 24 14.92 8.13 -18.09
C LYS A 24 16.33 7.55 -18.13
N ARG A 25 17.26 8.08 -17.33
CA ARG A 25 18.63 7.55 -17.22
C ARG A 25 18.64 6.08 -16.78
N ILE A 26 17.90 5.73 -15.73
CA ILE A 26 17.86 4.36 -15.20
C ILE A 26 17.24 3.38 -16.20
N VAL A 27 16.22 3.82 -16.93
CA VAL A 27 15.65 3.04 -18.04
C VAL A 27 16.71 2.80 -19.11
N GLN A 28 17.47 3.83 -19.49
CA GLN A 28 18.52 3.71 -20.49
C GLN A 28 19.65 2.77 -20.06
N GLU A 29 20.13 2.90 -18.82
CA GLU A 29 21.16 2.05 -18.23
C GLU A 29 20.68 0.60 -18.12
N THR A 30 19.46 0.39 -17.61
CA THR A 30 18.87 -0.94 -17.47
C THR A 30 18.69 -1.61 -18.83
N TRP A 31 18.17 -0.88 -19.82
CA TRP A 31 17.96 -1.38 -21.17
C TRP A 31 19.28 -1.76 -21.83
N THR A 32 20.28 -0.88 -21.79
CA THR A 32 21.60 -1.14 -22.39
C THR A 32 22.27 -2.37 -21.79
N ARG A 33 22.08 -2.59 -20.48
CA ARG A 33 22.64 -3.75 -19.76
C ARG A 33 21.92 -5.06 -20.08
N VAL A 34 20.59 -5.05 -20.18
CA VAL A 34 19.78 -6.26 -20.42
C VAL A 34 19.70 -6.61 -21.91
N PHE A 35 19.72 -5.60 -22.77
CA PHE A 35 19.53 -5.71 -24.22
C PHE A 35 20.70 -5.05 -24.98
N PRO A 36 21.96 -5.51 -24.80
CA PRO A 36 23.13 -4.85 -25.37
C PRO A 36 23.12 -4.79 -26.90
N ALA A 37 22.50 -5.78 -27.55
CA ALA A 37 22.32 -5.82 -29.01
C ALA A 37 21.36 -4.73 -29.52
N GLN A 38 20.43 -4.25 -28.69
CA GLN A 38 19.43 -3.23 -29.00
C GLN A 38 19.74 -1.87 -28.34
N LYS A 39 21.01 -1.59 -28.04
CA LYS A 39 21.42 -0.32 -27.39
C LYS A 39 21.03 0.94 -28.18
N ARG A 40 20.87 0.82 -29.50
CA ARG A 40 20.45 1.94 -30.37
C ARG A 40 18.99 2.34 -30.16
N ASP A 41 18.18 1.42 -29.62
CA ASP A 41 16.75 1.65 -29.40
C ASP A 41 16.47 2.32 -28.05
N VAL A 42 17.49 2.62 -27.24
CA VAL A 42 17.35 3.07 -25.85
C VAL A 42 16.50 4.33 -25.67
N ASP A 43 16.48 5.21 -26.69
CA ASP A 43 15.69 6.44 -26.72
C ASP A 43 14.32 6.28 -27.40
N ASN A 44 13.94 5.05 -27.75
CA ASN A 44 12.64 4.77 -28.34
C ASN A 44 11.53 5.14 -27.32
N PRO A 45 10.60 6.04 -27.68
CA PRO A 45 9.54 6.49 -26.77
C PRO A 45 8.63 5.33 -26.31
N VAL A 46 8.55 4.24 -27.08
CA VAL A 46 7.78 3.04 -26.70
C VAL A 46 8.36 2.37 -25.45
N ILE A 47 9.68 2.36 -25.27
CA ILE A 47 10.33 1.77 -24.09
C ILE A 47 9.94 2.56 -22.85
N PHE A 48 10.04 3.89 -22.92
CA PHE A 48 9.68 4.75 -21.80
C PHE A 48 8.17 4.69 -21.50
N GLY A 49 7.32 4.67 -22.53
CA GLY A 49 5.88 4.48 -22.37
C GLY A 49 5.53 3.14 -21.73
N HIS A 50 6.24 2.07 -22.06
CA HIS A 50 6.08 0.77 -21.41
C HIS A 50 6.46 0.83 -19.93
N VAL A 51 7.56 1.49 -19.58
CA VAL A 51 7.99 1.69 -18.18
C VAL A 51 6.96 2.48 -17.38
N GLN A 52 6.42 3.58 -17.91
CA GLN A 52 5.35 4.34 -17.26
C GLN A 52 4.11 3.47 -16.99
N SER A 53 3.75 2.61 -17.95
CA SER A 53 2.65 1.65 -17.78
C SER A 53 2.95 0.63 -16.69
N LEU A 54 4.18 0.09 -16.64
CA LEU A 54 4.62 -0.83 -15.59
C LEU A 54 4.58 -0.18 -14.20
N LEU A 55 4.97 1.10 -14.08
CA LEU A 55 4.92 1.84 -12.81
C LEU A 55 3.48 2.10 -12.34
N ARG A 56 2.56 2.37 -13.28
CA ARG A 56 1.13 2.48 -12.96
C ARG A 56 0.56 1.14 -12.50
N THR A 57 0.89 0.05 -13.19
CA THR A 57 0.48 -1.31 -12.79
C THR A 57 1.03 -1.66 -11.42
N TYR A 58 2.32 -1.42 -11.16
CA TYR A 58 2.96 -1.62 -9.85
C TYR A 58 2.18 -0.93 -8.72
N ARG A 59 1.88 0.37 -8.85
CA ARG A 59 1.09 1.11 -7.85
C ARG A 59 -0.30 0.51 -7.64
N SER A 60 -0.96 0.11 -8.73
CA SER A 60 -2.26 -0.54 -8.65
C SER A 60 -2.21 -1.91 -7.96
N GLU A 61 -1.16 -2.70 -8.17
CA GLU A 61 -1.00 -4.01 -7.53
C GLU A 61 -0.77 -3.89 -6.03
N ILE A 62 0.06 -2.93 -5.59
CA ILE A 62 0.24 -2.60 -4.17
C ILE A 62 -1.11 -2.23 -3.53
N GLY A 63 -1.88 -1.39 -4.20
CA GLY A 63 -3.21 -1.00 -3.78
C GLY A 63 -4.19 -2.15 -3.62
N LYS A 64 -4.29 -3.01 -4.64
CA LYS A 64 -5.15 -4.20 -4.60
C LYS A 64 -4.73 -5.14 -3.46
N LYS A 65 -3.43 -5.34 -3.28
CA LYS A 65 -2.92 -6.18 -2.21
C LYS A 65 -3.32 -5.67 -0.82
N ALA A 66 -3.24 -4.36 -0.59
CA ALA A 66 -3.67 -3.77 0.67
C ALA A 66 -5.16 -4.02 0.93
N ILE A 67 -6.02 -3.85 -0.08
CA ILE A 67 -7.45 -4.17 0.00
C ILE A 67 -7.67 -5.66 0.33
N GLU A 68 -6.95 -6.56 -0.33
CA GLU A 68 -7.04 -8.00 -0.06
C GLU A 68 -6.67 -8.33 1.39
N ILE A 69 -5.63 -7.70 1.93
CA ILE A 69 -5.17 -7.92 3.30
C ILE A 69 -6.24 -7.44 4.30
N VAL A 70 -6.76 -6.23 4.13
CA VAL A 70 -7.83 -5.71 5.02
C VAL A 70 -9.09 -6.56 4.89
N ALA A 71 -9.47 -6.97 3.68
CA ALA A 71 -10.62 -7.85 3.46
C ALA A 71 -10.47 -9.18 4.22
N GLN A 72 -9.26 -9.78 4.20
CA GLN A 72 -8.98 -11.01 4.92
C GLN A 72 -9.17 -10.84 6.42
N ILE A 73 -8.64 -9.75 7.00
CA ILE A 73 -8.79 -9.43 8.42
C ILE A 73 -10.27 -9.22 8.78
N ILE A 74 -11.00 -8.42 8.00
CA ILE A 74 -12.40 -8.09 8.26
C ILE A 74 -13.32 -9.30 8.12
N ASN A 75 -13.01 -10.22 7.21
CA ASN A 75 -13.77 -11.46 7.04
C ASN A 75 -13.59 -12.45 8.20
N GLU A 76 -12.56 -12.30 9.03
CA GLU A 76 -12.37 -13.09 10.26
C GLU A 76 -13.24 -12.58 11.42
N ILE A 77 -13.77 -11.36 11.32
CA ILE A 77 -14.68 -10.76 12.29
C ILE A 77 -16.11 -11.03 11.81
N GLU A 78 -16.94 -11.70 12.61
CA GLU A 78 -18.31 -12.05 12.20
C GLU A 78 -19.27 -10.87 12.30
N ASP A 79 -19.16 -10.07 13.37
CA ASP A 79 -20.09 -8.99 13.69
C ASP A 79 -19.75 -7.68 12.96
N ASP A 80 -20.78 -7.04 12.38
CA ASP A 80 -20.60 -5.81 11.60
C ASP A 80 -20.20 -4.59 12.45
N GLU A 81 -20.68 -4.50 13.69
CA GLU A 81 -20.29 -3.41 14.61
C GLU A 81 -18.85 -3.59 15.08
N GLU A 82 -18.44 -4.85 15.33
CA GLU A 82 -17.06 -5.20 15.65
C GLU A 82 -16.10 -4.88 14.50
N ARG A 83 -16.48 -5.16 13.25
CA ARG A 83 -15.71 -4.77 12.06
C ARG A 83 -15.48 -3.26 12.00
N GLN A 84 -16.54 -2.47 12.21
CA GLN A 84 -16.45 -1.01 12.20
C GLN A 84 -15.58 -0.49 13.34
N SER A 85 -15.76 -1.04 14.55
CA SER A 85 -14.95 -0.70 15.73
C SER A 85 -13.47 -1.00 15.52
N TYR A 86 -13.14 -2.15 14.92
CA TYR A 86 -11.77 -2.51 14.55
C TYR A 86 -11.16 -1.48 13.58
N ILE A 87 -11.85 -1.14 12.49
CA ILE A 87 -11.35 -0.17 11.51
C ILE A 87 -11.18 1.22 12.12
N GLU A 88 -12.13 1.67 12.95
CA GLU A 88 -12.04 2.98 13.59
C GLU A 88 -10.87 3.06 14.58
N GLN A 89 -10.58 1.98 15.31
CA GLN A 89 -9.40 1.88 16.18
C GLN A 89 -8.10 1.92 15.38
N GLU A 90 -8.04 1.17 14.27
CA GLU A 90 -6.89 1.19 13.36
C GLU A 90 -6.60 2.62 12.88
N LEU A 91 -7.62 3.34 12.43
CA LEU A 91 -7.48 4.69 11.86
C LEU A 91 -7.23 5.79 12.91
N THR A 92 -7.96 5.79 14.02
CA THR A 92 -7.92 6.89 15.01
C THR A 92 -6.60 6.92 15.78
N ASN A 93 -6.06 5.75 16.14
CA ASN A 93 -4.85 5.64 16.95
C ASN A 93 -3.57 5.41 16.13
N ASP A 94 -3.67 5.44 14.79
CA ASP A 94 -2.63 4.94 13.89
C ASP A 94 -2.20 3.50 14.23
N ALA A 95 -3.09 2.68 14.80
CA ALA A 95 -2.75 1.35 15.33
C ALA A 95 -2.14 0.45 14.24
N TRP A 96 -2.62 0.62 13.00
CA TRP A 96 -2.12 0.00 11.78
C TRP A 96 -0.61 0.10 11.57
N ALA A 97 0.04 1.11 12.14
CA ALA A 97 1.46 1.35 11.96
C ALA A 97 2.32 0.57 12.96
N TYR A 98 1.78 0.01 14.03
CA TYR A 98 2.54 -0.53 15.16
C TYR A 98 2.49 -2.05 15.22
N ALA A 99 3.63 -2.69 15.54
CA ALA A 99 3.67 -4.13 15.78
C ALA A 99 2.83 -4.55 17.00
N GLU A 100 2.84 -3.72 18.03
CA GLU A 100 2.06 -3.90 19.27
C GLU A 100 1.26 -2.61 19.50
N PRO A 101 0.04 -2.51 18.95
CA PRO A 101 -0.82 -1.35 19.17
C PRO A 101 -1.30 -1.28 20.63
N GLY A 102 -1.15 -0.12 21.26
CA GLY A 102 -1.71 0.17 22.59
C GLY A 102 -3.11 0.80 22.51
N SER A 103 -3.71 1.11 23.65
CA SER A 103 -5.00 1.82 23.70
C SER A 103 -4.88 3.26 23.20
N THR A 104 -3.67 3.82 23.23
CA THR A 104 -3.33 5.10 22.61
C THR A 104 -2.05 4.97 21.78
N ARG A 105 -1.84 5.93 20.87
CA ARG A 105 -0.60 6.02 20.08
C ARG A 105 0.68 6.07 20.93
N ALA A 106 0.61 6.67 22.12
CA ALA A 106 1.75 6.80 23.03
C ALA A 106 2.13 5.47 23.69
N GLU A 107 1.18 4.55 23.82
CA GLU A 107 1.37 3.22 24.41
C GLU A 107 1.80 2.18 23.35
N SER A 108 1.60 2.47 22.08
CA SER A 108 1.95 1.58 20.97
C SER A 108 3.47 1.43 20.79
N LYS A 109 3.91 0.19 20.51
CA LYS A 109 5.32 -0.16 20.32
C LYS A 109 5.60 -0.68 18.92
N GLY A 110 6.85 -0.51 18.50
CA GLY A 110 7.31 -0.98 17.20
C GLY A 110 6.68 -0.25 16.02
N GLY A 111 6.64 1.08 16.06
CA GLY A 111 6.06 1.86 14.97
C GLY A 111 6.72 1.61 13.61
N MET A 112 5.91 1.67 12.56
CA MET A 112 6.18 1.23 11.19
C MET A 112 6.38 -0.28 11.02
N ARG A 113 5.83 -1.09 11.91
CA ARG A 113 5.93 -2.56 11.87
C ARG A 113 4.58 -3.27 12.05
N GLY A 114 3.48 -2.56 11.75
CA GLY A 114 2.14 -3.14 11.80
C GLY A 114 1.97 -4.33 10.83
N PRO A 115 1.31 -5.43 11.24
CA PRO A 115 1.23 -6.66 10.45
C PRO A 115 0.69 -6.47 9.02
N GLY A 116 -0.41 -5.73 8.86
CA GLY A 116 -1.01 -5.48 7.55
C GLY A 116 -0.17 -4.56 6.66
N LEU A 117 0.50 -3.56 7.25
CA LEU A 117 1.48 -2.73 6.56
C LEU A 117 2.67 -3.57 6.06
N LEU A 118 3.24 -4.40 6.92
CA LEU A 118 4.37 -5.25 6.57
C LEU A 118 3.99 -6.31 5.53
N ALA A 119 2.78 -6.87 5.59
CA ALA A 119 2.26 -7.77 4.56
C ALA A 119 2.10 -7.07 3.20
N THR A 120 1.67 -5.80 3.20
CA THR A 120 1.60 -4.96 1.99
C THR A 120 3.02 -4.69 1.44
N PHE A 121 3.97 -4.35 2.32
CA PHE A 121 5.36 -4.11 1.92
C PHE A 121 6.09 -5.39 1.46
N ALA A 122 5.76 -6.55 2.01
CA ALA A 122 6.26 -7.83 1.51
C ALA A 122 5.84 -8.08 0.06
N HIS A 123 4.69 -7.58 -0.37
CA HIS A 123 4.29 -7.65 -1.77
C HIS A 123 5.16 -6.77 -2.66
N HIS A 124 5.52 -5.56 -2.22
CA HIS A 124 6.55 -4.77 -2.90
C HIS A 124 7.86 -5.57 -3.04
N GLN A 125 8.35 -6.17 -1.96
CA GLN A 125 9.58 -6.98 -1.99
C GLN A 125 9.49 -8.16 -2.98
N LYS A 126 8.34 -8.82 -3.09
CA LYS A 126 8.11 -9.87 -4.10
C LYS A 126 8.22 -9.30 -5.53
N LEU A 127 7.64 -8.13 -5.79
CA LEU A 127 7.70 -7.47 -7.11
C LEU A 127 9.13 -7.01 -7.46
N THR A 128 9.95 -6.67 -6.46
CA THR A 128 11.35 -6.26 -6.61
C THR A 128 12.36 -7.40 -6.44
N GLN A 129 11.90 -8.64 -6.34
CA GLN A 129 12.77 -9.82 -6.16
C GLN A 129 13.66 -9.74 -4.89
N ASN A 130 13.11 -9.25 -3.78
CA ASN A 130 13.71 -9.24 -2.44
C ASN A 130 15.07 -8.54 -2.32
N ILE A 131 15.29 -7.45 -3.04
CA ILE A 131 16.49 -6.65 -2.86
C ILE A 131 16.43 -6.00 -1.47
N LYS A 132 17.17 -6.57 -0.50
CA LYS A 132 17.41 -5.96 0.80
C LYS A 132 18.15 -4.66 0.55
N SER A 133 17.54 -3.53 0.86
CA SER A 133 18.13 -2.24 0.57
C SER A 133 19.23 -1.89 1.56
N SER A 134 20.45 -2.27 1.22
CA SER A 134 21.67 -1.55 1.54
C SER A 134 22.48 -1.23 0.28
N ASP A 135 21.90 -1.47 -0.91
CA ASP A 135 22.51 -1.13 -2.19
C ASP A 135 22.71 0.39 -2.34
N SER A 136 23.53 0.77 -3.31
CA SER A 136 23.94 2.16 -3.64
C SER A 136 22.82 3.19 -3.79
N ARG A 137 21.56 2.76 -3.84
CA ARG A 137 20.35 3.59 -4.05
C ARG A 137 19.60 3.95 -2.76
N GLY A 138 20.01 3.40 -1.61
CA GLY A 138 19.39 3.66 -0.31
C GLY A 138 18.13 2.83 -0.03
N PHE A 139 17.47 3.12 1.09
CA PHE A 139 16.26 2.42 1.53
C PHE A 139 15.02 2.78 0.68
N PRO A 140 14.07 1.85 0.44
CA PRO A 140 12.89 2.08 -0.40
C PRO A 140 11.81 2.86 0.37
N ALA A 141 12.18 4.03 0.89
CA ALA A 141 11.33 4.87 1.73
C ALA A 141 10.05 5.32 1.01
N GLY A 142 10.12 5.55 -0.31
CA GLY A 142 8.99 5.87 -1.17
C GLY A 142 8.03 4.70 -1.38
N ALA A 143 8.53 3.48 -1.60
CA ALA A 143 7.70 2.29 -1.70
C ALA A 143 7.05 1.94 -0.37
N PHE A 144 7.77 2.10 0.74
CA PHE A 144 7.20 1.91 2.06
C PHE A 144 6.10 2.95 2.35
N ALA A 145 6.32 4.22 1.98
CA ALA A 145 5.30 5.26 2.06
C ALA A 145 4.06 4.96 1.18
N LEU A 146 4.28 4.41 -0.02
CA LEU A 146 3.21 3.93 -0.89
C LEU A 146 2.41 2.81 -0.22
N CYS A 147 3.08 1.86 0.44
CA CYS A 147 2.41 0.79 1.18
C CYS A 147 1.61 1.32 2.37
N CYS A 148 2.13 2.31 3.11
CA CYS A 148 1.37 3.01 4.16
C CYS A 148 0.08 3.63 3.61
N ALA A 149 0.19 4.44 2.54
CA ALA A 149 -0.97 5.08 1.94
C ALA A 149 -1.98 4.07 1.41
N ALA A 150 -1.50 2.98 0.79
CA ALA A 150 -2.36 1.91 0.28
C ALA A 150 -3.11 1.20 1.40
N TYR A 151 -2.44 0.88 2.52
CA TYR A 151 -3.05 0.22 3.66
C TYR A 151 -4.07 1.11 4.37
N VAL A 152 -3.73 2.39 4.61
CA VAL A 152 -4.66 3.36 5.20
C VAL A 152 -5.92 3.52 4.34
N ARG A 153 -5.79 3.64 3.02
CA ARG A 153 -6.97 3.70 2.14
C ARG A 153 -7.78 2.41 2.18
N ALA A 154 -7.12 1.25 2.25
CA ALA A 154 -7.82 -0.01 2.38
C ALA A 154 -8.66 0.00 3.68
N LEU A 155 -8.11 0.45 4.80
CA LEU A 155 -8.88 0.64 6.04
C LEU A 155 -10.05 1.62 5.85
N GLU A 156 -9.82 2.80 5.27
CA GLU A 156 -10.88 3.78 4.98
C GLU A 156 -12.00 3.20 4.10
N ALA A 157 -11.65 2.37 3.11
CA ALA A 157 -12.62 1.72 2.24
C ALA A 157 -13.51 0.73 3.01
N PHE A 158 -13.02 0.18 4.11
CA PHE A 158 -13.74 -0.73 5.00
C PHE A 158 -14.35 -0.04 6.23
N LYS A 159 -14.27 1.29 6.34
CA LYS A 159 -14.88 2.06 7.43
C LYS A 159 -16.35 1.72 7.72
N PRO A 160 -17.23 1.45 6.73
CA PRO A 160 -18.61 1.06 7.03
C PRO A 160 -18.78 -0.43 7.40
N GLY A 161 -17.70 -1.18 7.62
CA GLY A 161 -17.71 -2.62 7.91
C GLY A 161 -17.69 -3.51 6.65
N TYR A 162 -17.78 -2.93 5.46
CA TYR A 162 -17.72 -3.64 4.18
C TYR A 162 -16.88 -2.85 3.17
N ASN A 163 -16.51 -3.50 2.05
CA ASN A 163 -15.73 -2.85 1.00
C ASN A 163 -16.59 -1.83 0.21
N SER A 164 -16.52 -0.57 0.63
CA SER A 164 -17.27 0.53 0.00
C SER A 164 -16.89 0.77 -1.47
N ILE A 165 -15.65 0.45 -1.88
CA ILE A 165 -15.19 0.59 -3.27
C ILE A 165 -15.92 -0.41 -4.17
N VAL A 166 -16.06 -1.67 -3.72
CA VAL A 166 -16.80 -2.70 -4.45
C VAL A 166 -18.27 -2.33 -4.48
N LYS A 167 -18.85 -1.93 -3.34
CA LYS A 167 -20.27 -1.59 -3.26
C LYS A 167 -20.66 -0.42 -4.16
N ALA A 168 -19.86 0.66 -4.16
CA ALA A 168 -20.09 1.81 -5.03
C ALA A 168 -20.08 1.41 -6.52
N ARG A 169 -19.22 0.46 -6.88
CA ARG A 169 -19.13 -0.03 -8.26
C ARG A 169 -20.31 -0.92 -8.66
N GLU A 170 -20.84 -1.72 -7.74
CA GLU A 170 -22.06 -2.50 -7.97
C GLU A 170 -23.24 -1.57 -8.26
N VAL A 171 -23.42 -0.54 -7.42
CA VAL A 171 -24.48 0.47 -7.59
C VAL A 171 -24.37 1.17 -8.94
N GLU A 172 -23.17 1.65 -9.33
CA GLU A 172 -22.97 2.31 -10.63
C GLU A 172 -23.26 1.37 -11.82
N ASN A 173 -22.91 0.08 -11.70
CA ASN A 173 -23.20 -0.89 -12.76
C ASN A 173 -24.69 -1.15 -12.90
N GLU A 174 -25.43 -1.23 -11.79
CA GLU A 174 -26.88 -1.41 -11.81
C GLU A 174 -27.59 -0.20 -12.43
N GLU A 175 -27.19 1.01 -12.08
CA GLU A 175 -27.72 2.24 -12.68
C GLU A 175 -27.45 2.31 -14.19
N ARG A 176 -26.21 2.03 -14.62
CA ARG A 176 -25.87 1.99 -16.05
C ARG A 176 -26.64 0.90 -16.80
N ALA A 177 -26.87 -0.26 -16.17
CA ALA A 177 -27.66 -1.32 -16.77
C ALA A 177 -29.12 -0.89 -16.97
N ARG A 178 -29.72 -0.18 -16.00
CA ARG A 178 -31.07 0.42 -16.15
C ARG A 178 -31.12 1.44 -17.29
N ASP A 179 -30.05 2.20 -17.49
CA ASP A 179 -29.93 3.19 -18.57
C ASP A 179 -29.54 2.59 -19.94
N GLY A 180 -29.41 1.25 -20.06
CA GLY A 180 -28.94 0.59 -21.28
C GLY A 180 -27.48 0.90 -21.64
N ARG A 181 -26.69 1.42 -20.70
CA ARG A 181 -25.28 1.80 -20.89
C ARG A 181 -24.35 0.64 -20.57
N ARG A 182 -23.16 0.67 -21.17
CA ARG A 182 -22.09 -0.29 -20.85
C ARG A 182 -21.66 -0.17 -19.40
N ARG A 183 -21.19 -1.29 -18.82
CA ARG A 183 -20.65 -1.40 -17.46
C ARG A 183 -19.69 -0.25 -17.14
N ALA A 184 -19.67 0.12 -15.86
CA ALA A 184 -18.76 1.13 -15.34
C ALA A 184 -17.30 0.78 -15.67
N SER A 185 -16.54 1.81 -16.02
CA SER A 185 -15.10 1.68 -16.24
C SER A 185 -14.43 1.08 -15.00
N LYS A 186 -13.40 0.27 -15.20
CA LYS A 186 -12.54 -0.20 -14.10
C LYS A 186 -11.73 0.95 -13.47
N ASN A 187 -11.56 2.07 -14.19
CA ASN A 187 -10.92 3.28 -13.71
C ASN A 187 -12.00 4.26 -13.22
N THR A 188 -12.40 4.15 -11.96
CA THR A 188 -13.30 5.11 -11.29
C THR A 188 -12.50 6.11 -10.45
N LYS A 189 -13.13 7.13 -9.86
CA LYS A 189 -12.45 8.00 -8.84
C LYS A 189 -11.94 7.19 -7.64
N ALA A 190 -12.50 6.00 -7.39
CA ALA A 190 -12.03 5.08 -6.37
C ALA A 190 -10.80 4.25 -6.80
N SER A 191 -10.41 4.31 -8.08
CA SER A 191 -9.19 3.67 -8.57
C SER A 191 -7.93 4.28 -7.94
N PHE A 192 -6.84 3.52 -8.01
CA PHE A 192 -5.49 3.87 -7.55
C PHE A 192 -4.83 4.93 -8.45
N GLY A 193 -5.57 5.99 -8.76
CA GLY A 193 -5.13 7.15 -9.54
C GLY A 193 -4.27 8.11 -8.72
N GLU A 194 -3.80 9.19 -9.36
CA GLU A 194 -2.83 10.13 -8.77
C GLU A 194 -3.41 10.99 -7.64
N ASP A 195 -4.62 11.50 -7.78
CA ASP A 195 -5.28 12.30 -6.74
C ASP A 195 -6.34 11.46 -6.00
N PRO A 196 -6.39 11.52 -4.65
CA PRO A 196 -5.52 12.25 -3.71
C PRO A 196 -4.27 11.45 -3.27
N TRP A 197 -3.92 10.37 -3.97
CA TRP A 197 -2.89 9.42 -3.56
C TRP A 197 -1.50 10.03 -3.40
N ALA A 198 -1.11 10.89 -4.33
CA ALA A 198 0.21 11.50 -4.35
C ALA A 198 0.48 12.28 -3.06
N GLU A 199 -0.52 13.00 -2.55
CA GLU A 199 -0.41 13.79 -1.32
C GLU A 199 -0.26 12.91 -0.08
N VAL A 200 -1.06 11.84 0.02
CA VAL A 200 -1.01 10.90 1.15
C VAL A 200 0.34 10.17 1.17
N VAL A 201 0.82 9.74 0.01
CA VAL A 201 2.15 9.12 -0.12
C VAL A 201 3.25 10.10 0.27
N ALA A 202 3.20 11.35 -0.20
CA ALA A 202 4.18 12.38 0.17
C ALA A 202 4.19 12.66 1.70
N LYS A 203 3.01 12.67 2.33
CA LYS A 203 2.88 12.79 3.80
C LYS A 203 3.60 11.65 4.51
N HIS A 204 3.38 10.40 4.10
CA HIS A 204 4.09 9.26 4.68
C HIS A 204 5.59 9.29 4.39
N TYR A 205 5.99 9.72 3.19
CA TYR A 205 7.40 9.80 2.80
C TYR A 205 8.22 10.71 3.71
N LYS A 206 7.67 11.86 4.13
CA LYS A 206 8.30 12.76 5.11
C LYS A 206 8.68 12.05 6.41
N THR A 207 7.91 11.02 6.79
CA THR A 207 8.18 10.20 7.97
C THR A 207 9.15 9.07 7.66
N THR A 208 8.97 8.37 6.54
CA THR A 208 9.75 7.17 6.20
C THR A 208 11.19 7.49 5.79
N LYS A 209 11.44 8.64 5.14
CA LYS A 209 12.79 9.07 4.72
C LYS A 209 13.76 9.29 5.87
N ASN A 210 13.23 9.56 7.07
CA ASN A 210 14.02 9.82 8.27
C ASN A 210 14.18 8.59 9.18
N ILE A 211 13.70 7.42 8.74
CA ILE A 211 13.89 6.15 9.46
C ILE A 211 15.37 5.79 9.44
N LYS A 212 15.96 5.60 10.61
CA LYS A 212 17.36 5.19 10.79
C LYS A 212 17.60 3.77 10.27
N SER A 213 18.82 3.47 9.81
CA SER A 213 19.22 2.16 9.28
C SER A 213 18.83 0.98 10.19
N LEU A 214 19.14 1.06 11.49
CA LEU A 214 18.79 0.02 12.46
C LEU A 214 17.28 -0.27 12.51
N LYS A 215 16.45 0.77 12.33
CA LYS A 215 15.00 0.61 12.30
C LYS A 215 14.54 0.00 10.97
N TRP A 216 15.19 0.32 9.86
CA TRP A 216 14.96 -0.35 8.57
C TRP A 216 15.27 -1.84 8.63
N GLU A 217 16.36 -2.25 9.29
CA GLU A 217 16.69 -3.67 9.48
C GLU A 217 15.56 -4.40 10.21
N GLY A 218 14.99 -3.81 11.26
CA GLY A 218 13.80 -4.33 11.94
C GLY A 218 12.60 -4.51 11.00
N ILE A 219 12.31 -3.49 10.19
CA ILE A 219 11.23 -3.55 9.17
C ILE A 219 11.47 -4.71 8.20
N PHE A 220 12.69 -4.84 7.63
CA PHE A 220 13.01 -5.93 6.69
C PHE A 220 12.90 -7.31 7.32
N ASN A 221 13.44 -7.48 8.53
CA ASN A 221 13.43 -8.76 9.23
C ASN A 221 12.01 -9.23 9.54
N GLU A 222 11.12 -8.32 9.95
CA GLU A 222 9.73 -8.67 10.22
C GLU A 222 8.92 -8.85 8.93
N THR A 223 9.21 -8.05 7.89
CA THR A 223 8.58 -8.19 6.56
C THR A 223 8.85 -9.56 5.95
N ALA A 224 10.04 -10.12 6.17
CA ALA A 224 10.45 -11.42 5.61
C ALA A 224 9.48 -12.57 5.95
N ARG A 225 8.77 -12.47 7.09
CA ARG A 225 7.76 -13.45 7.51
C ARG A 225 6.58 -13.51 6.52
N TYR A 226 6.20 -12.38 5.95
CA TYR A 226 5.09 -12.28 4.99
C TYR A 226 5.52 -12.56 3.55
N VAL A 227 6.82 -12.50 3.26
CA VAL A 227 7.35 -12.90 1.96
C VAL A 227 7.18 -14.41 1.76
N THR A 228 7.42 -15.20 2.82
CA THR A 228 7.39 -16.67 2.80
C THR A 228 6.02 -17.25 3.20
N ALA A 229 5.22 -16.53 3.98
CA ALA A 229 3.90 -17.00 4.39
C ALA A 229 2.89 -17.03 3.23
N ARG A 230 2.04 -18.08 3.23
CA ARG A 230 0.88 -18.22 2.33
C ARG A 230 -0.41 -17.61 2.88
N LYS A 231 -0.47 -17.29 4.18
CA LYS A 231 -1.65 -16.72 4.87
C LYS A 231 -1.42 -15.27 5.29
N ALA A 232 -2.52 -14.54 5.41
CA ALA A 232 -2.60 -13.17 5.90
C ALA A 232 -2.05 -13.05 7.34
N PRO A 233 -1.67 -11.83 7.79
CA PRO A 233 -1.49 -11.59 9.22
C PRO A 233 -2.79 -11.91 9.98
N ALA A 234 -2.68 -12.68 11.06
CA ALA A 234 -3.78 -12.83 12.02
C ALA A 234 -3.96 -11.53 12.80
N ILE A 235 -5.18 -11.30 13.30
CA ILE A 235 -5.45 -10.23 14.27
C ILE A 235 -4.52 -10.45 15.48
N PRO A 236 -3.80 -9.42 15.97
CA PRO A 236 -2.99 -9.56 17.17
C PRO A 236 -3.86 -9.95 18.37
N GLU A 237 -3.66 -11.15 18.92
CA GLU A 237 -4.23 -11.56 20.21
C GLU A 237 -3.57 -10.71 21.31
N GLY A 238 -4.21 -9.63 21.75
CA GLY A 238 -3.61 -8.77 22.78
C GLY A 238 -4.33 -7.48 23.14
N GLY A 239 -5.37 -7.07 22.42
CA GLY A 239 -6.28 -6.03 22.90
C GLY A 239 -7.50 -6.69 23.54
N GLU A 240 -7.57 -6.76 24.87
CA GLU A 240 -8.88 -6.88 25.50
C GLU A 240 -9.74 -5.73 24.99
N MET A 241 -10.65 -6.03 24.05
CA MET A 241 -11.71 -5.13 23.65
C MET A 241 -12.62 -5.01 24.89
N ARG A 242 -12.31 -4.07 25.78
CA ARG A 242 -13.18 -3.81 26.93
C ARG A 242 -14.53 -3.36 26.38
N PRO A 243 -15.63 -3.91 26.88
CA PRO A 243 -16.95 -3.60 26.36
C PRO A 243 -17.18 -2.09 26.45
N ILE A 244 -17.57 -1.50 25.32
CA ILE A 244 -18.07 -0.14 25.25
C ILE A 244 -19.21 -0.09 26.28
N ARG A 245 -18.99 0.60 27.40
CA ARG A 245 -20.01 0.79 28.43
C ARG A 245 -21.22 1.38 27.72
N SER A 246 -22.29 0.58 27.66
CA SER A 246 -23.62 1.04 27.29
C SER A 246 -23.88 2.36 28.03
N MET A 247 -24.09 3.44 27.28
CA MET A 247 -24.69 4.64 27.86
C MET A 247 -26.05 4.21 28.38
N LYS A 248 -26.14 4.03 29.71
CA LYS A 248 -27.42 4.03 30.41
C LYS A 248 -28.10 5.33 30.01
N ARG A 249 -29.23 5.21 29.30
CA ARG A 249 -30.23 6.28 29.26
C ARG A 249 -30.53 6.62 30.71
N LEU A 250 -30.13 7.82 31.13
CA LEU A 250 -30.73 8.44 32.29
C LEU A 250 -32.14 8.84 31.88
N SER A 251 -33.06 8.44 32.76
CA SER A 251 -34.51 8.65 32.77
C SER A 251 -34.99 9.96 32.19
#